data_AF-A0A432EUE0-F1
#
_entry.id   AF-A0A432EUE0-F1
#
_cell.length_a   1.000
_cell.length_b   1.000
_cell.length_c   1.000
_cell.angle_alpha   90.00
_cell.angle_beta   90.00
_cell.angle_gamma   90.00
#
_symmetry.space_group_name_H-M   'P 1'
#
loop_
_entity.id
_entity.type
_entity.pdbx_description
1 polymer ?
#
loop_
_entity_poly.entity_id
_entity_poly.type
_entity_poly.pdbx_seq_one_letter_code
_entity_poly.pdbx_strand_id
1 'polypeptide(L)'
;MATPWSKNTKRGDSHTFRKFEEGDHEWGSLHDKVFVADKSHRCPTYVLRTPPCQGSCPSGHEIRGWLQIVRGIEKAPSDMSMQEYAFLRNTDSNPFPSMMGRVCPAP
;
A
#
# COMPACT_ATOMS: atom_id res chain seq x y z
N MET A 1 30.23 3.20 -12.48
CA MET A 1 31.46 2.48 -12.09
C MET A 1 31.07 1.30 -11.23
N ALA A 2 31.57 0.09 -11.52
CA ALA A 2 31.32 -1.07 -10.65
C ALA A 2 32.20 -0.91 -9.40
N THR A 3 31.57 -0.73 -8.24
CA THR A 3 32.28 -0.60 -6.97
C THR A 3 32.55 -1.98 -6.39
N PRO A 4 33.68 -2.19 -5.66
CA PRO A 4 34.05 -3.49 -5.10
C PRO A 4 33.03 -4.08 -4.10
N TRP A 5 32.07 -3.27 -3.64
CA TRP A 5 31.01 -3.64 -2.70
C TRP A 5 29.67 -3.99 -3.37
N SER A 6 29.60 -3.96 -4.71
CA SER A 6 28.38 -4.37 -5.40
C SER A 6 28.14 -5.87 -5.15
N LYS A 7 26.92 -6.24 -4.75
CA LYS A 7 26.53 -7.65 -4.48
C LYS A 7 26.64 -8.54 -5.72
N ASN A 8 26.82 -7.96 -6.90
CA ASN A 8 26.86 -8.67 -8.18
C ASN A 8 28.30 -8.91 -8.66
N THR A 9 29.32 -8.58 -7.86
CA THR A 9 30.73 -8.77 -8.21
C THR A 9 31.27 -10.03 -7.54
N LYS A 10 31.57 -11.07 -8.32
CA LYS A 10 32.20 -12.30 -7.81
C LYS A 10 33.71 -12.28 -8.07
N ARG A 11 34.49 -12.75 -7.09
CA ARG A 11 35.96 -12.77 -7.13
C ARG A 11 36.43 -13.97 -7.97
N GLY A 12 37.14 -13.72 -9.07
CA GLY A 12 37.79 -14.78 -9.86
C GLY A 12 39.10 -15.24 -9.22
N ASP A 13 39.69 -16.32 -9.77
CA ASP A 13 40.95 -16.91 -9.31
C ASP A 13 42.18 -16.00 -9.49
N SER A 14 42.05 -14.94 -10.30
CA SER A 14 43.03 -13.86 -10.44
C SER A 14 42.43 -12.54 -9.93
N HIS A 15 43.26 -11.51 -9.72
CA HIS A 15 42.82 -10.16 -9.31
C HIS A 15 41.90 -9.43 -10.33
N THR A 16 41.29 -10.17 -11.27
CA THR A 16 40.28 -9.70 -12.20
C THR A 16 38.89 -10.06 -11.68
N PHE A 17 38.03 -9.07 -11.53
CA PHE A 17 36.64 -9.26 -11.12
C PHE A 17 35.78 -9.49 -12.36
N ARG A 18 35.10 -10.64 -12.44
CA ARG A 18 34.16 -10.91 -13.52
C ARG A 18 32.81 -10.30 -13.18
N LYS A 19 32.29 -9.47 -14.08
CA LYS A 19 30.99 -8.78 -13.89
C LYS A 19 29.78 -9.62 -14.33
N PHE A 20 29.93 -10.50 -15.31
CA PHE A 20 28.87 -11.35 -15.87
C PHE A 20 29.40 -12.75 -16.19
N GLU A 21 28.68 -13.81 -15.82
CA GLU A 21 29.00 -15.20 -16.19
C GLU A 21 28.53 -15.52 -17.63
N GLU A 22 29.06 -16.58 -18.24
CA GLU A 22 28.60 -17.03 -19.56
C GLU A 22 27.19 -17.61 -19.40
N GLY A 23 26.22 -17.09 -20.16
CA GLY A 23 24.80 -17.45 -20.01
C GLY A 23 24.01 -16.55 -19.05
N ASP A 24 24.64 -15.56 -18.43
CA ASP A 24 23.99 -14.61 -17.51
C ASP A 24 23.26 -13.48 -18.28
N HIS A 25 22.24 -13.86 -19.04
CA HIS A 25 21.43 -12.97 -19.88
C HIS A 25 20.08 -12.62 -19.26
N GLU A 26 19.76 -13.20 -18.11
CA GLU A 26 18.50 -12.98 -17.42
C GLU A 26 18.68 -12.04 -16.24
N TRP A 27 17.71 -11.14 -16.06
CA TRP A 27 17.68 -10.31 -14.87
C TRP A 27 17.20 -11.14 -13.68
N GLY A 28 17.96 -11.12 -12.58
CA GLY A 28 17.61 -11.84 -11.35
C GLY A 28 16.30 -11.37 -10.68
N SER A 29 15.82 -10.15 -11.01
CA SER A 29 14.52 -9.66 -10.56
C SER A 29 13.89 -8.69 -11.56
N LEU A 30 12.56 -8.52 -11.49
CA LEU A 30 11.87 -7.45 -12.24
C LEU A 30 12.32 -6.05 -11.79
N HIS A 31 12.82 -5.90 -10.56
CA HIS A 31 13.32 -4.62 -10.05
C HIS A 31 14.57 -4.18 -10.83
N ASP A 32 15.47 -5.11 -11.16
CA ASP A 32 16.67 -4.86 -11.97
C ASP A 32 16.33 -4.53 -13.44
N LYS A 33 15.14 -4.93 -13.92
CA LYS A 33 14.61 -4.52 -15.22
C LYS A 33 14.09 -3.08 -15.21
N VAL A 34 13.66 -2.58 -14.05
CA VAL A 34 12.98 -1.27 -13.92
C VAL A 34 13.94 -0.17 -13.51
N PHE A 35 14.85 -0.45 -12.57
CA PHE A 35 15.75 0.53 -11.97
C PHE A 35 17.18 0.40 -12.51
N VAL A 36 17.72 1.49 -13.06
CA VAL A 36 19.12 1.62 -13.48
C VAL A 36 19.74 2.79 -12.73
N ALA A 37 20.62 2.49 -11.77
CA ALA A 37 21.37 3.49 -10.99
C ALA A 37 20.46 4.64 -10.46
N ASP A 38 19.44 4.26 -9.68
CA ASP A 38 18.40 5.13 -9.09
C ASP A 38 17.45 5.83 -10.08
N LYS A 39 17.43 5.43 -11.35
CA LYS A 39 16.47 5.93 -12.36
C LYS A 39 15.52 4.82 -12.78
N SER A 40 14.22 5.14 -12.83
CA SER A 40 13.17 4.26 -13.37
C SER A 40 12.62 4.86 -14.66
N HIS A 41 12.45 4.04 -15.70
CA HIS A 41 11.74 4.41 -16.92
C HIS A 41 10.21 4.34 -16.76
N ARG A 42 9.72 3.74 -15.66
CA ARG A 42 8.31 3.81 -15.29
C ARG A 42 8.05 5.03 -14.42
N CYS A 43 7.07 5.84 -14.84
CA CYS A 43 6.50 6.92 -14.04
C CYS A 43 5.50 6.34 -13.03
N PRO A 44 5.55 6.71 -11.73
CA PRO A 44 4.55 6.27 -10.77
C PRO A 44 3.17 6.79 -11.17
N THR A 45 2.19 5.90 -11.21
CA THR A 45 0.79 6.27 -11.43
C THR A 45 0.02 6.19 -10.12
N TYR A 46 -0.88 7.15 -9.91
CA TYR A 46 -1.83 7.06 -8.81
C TYR A 46 -2.81 5.94 -9.09
N VAL A 47 -2.81 4.93 -8.23
CA VAL A 47 -3.76 3.82 -8.29
C VAL A 47 -4.73 3.97 -7.14
N LEU A 48 -6.03 4.07 -7.46
CA LEU A 48 -7.07 3.99 -6.45
C LEU A 48 -7.08 2.56 -5.91
N ARG A 49 -6.79 2.40 -4.61
CA ARG A 49 -6.87 1.12 -3.91
C ARG A 49 -7.88 1.21 -2.78
N THR A 50 -8.73 0.19 -2.70
CA THR A 50 -9.63 0.01 -1.56
C THR A 50 -8.79 -0.21 -0.30
N PRO A 51 -9.04 0.54 0.80
CA PRO A 51 -8.38 0.30 2.06
C PRO A 51 -8.59 -1.15 2.52
N PRO A 52 -7.58 -1.84 3.08
CA PRO A 52 -7.73 -3.23 3.49
C PRO A 52 -8.84 -3.41 4.52
N CYS A 53 -9.02 -2.45 5.44
CA CYS A 53 -10.12 -2.47 6.40
C CYS A 53 -11.51 -2.52 5.73
N GLN A 54 -11.72 -1.73 4.67
CA GLN A 54 -12.97 -1.75 3.91
C GLN A 54 -13.09 -3.00 3.04
N GLY A 55 -12.00 -3.41 2.37
CA GLY A 55 -11.98 -4.60 1.51
C GLY A 55 -12.19 -5.92 2.26
N SER A 56 -11.81 -5.97 3.54
CA SER A 56 -12.03 -7.13 4.41
C SER A 56 -13.39 -7.13 5.11
N CYS A 57 -14.10 -6.00 5.14
CA CYS A 57 -15.39 -5.91 5.81
C CYS A 57 -16.50 -6.53 4.92
N PRO A 58 -17.24 -7.56 5.38
CA PRO A 58 -18.28 -8.18 4.58
C PRO A 58 -19.43 -7.24 4.20
N SER A 59 -19.72 -6.24 5.04
CA SER A 59 -20.72 -5.19 4.75
C SER A 59 -20.17 -4.06 3.89
N GLY A 60 -18.88 -4.07 3.53
CA GLY A 60 -18.26 -3.02 2.72
C GLY A 60 -18.18 -1.66 3.41
N HIS A 61 -18.14 -1.64 4.75
CA HIS A 61 -18.13 -0.40 5.53
C HIS A 61 -17.04 0.57 5.07
N GLU A 62 -17.41 1.83 4.94
CA GLU A 62 -16.49 2.92 4.61
C GLU A 62 -15.70 3.35 5.87
N ILE A 63 -14.83 2.44 6.34
CA ILE A 63 -14.16 2.57 7.65
C ILE A 63 -13.29 3.83 7.73
N ARG A 64 -12.62 4.17 6.63
CA ARG A 64 -11.72 5.32 6.59
C ARG A 64 -12.47 6.63 6.75
N GLY A 65 -13.56 6.85 6.03
CA GLY A 65 -14.26 8.13 6.03
C GLY A 65 -15.04 8.38 7.31
N TRP A 66 -15.72 7.39 7.89
CA TRP A 66 -16.33 7.63 9.22
C TRP A 66 -15.26 7.90 10.30
N LEU A 67 -14.07 7.29 10.20
CA LEU A 67 -12.92 7.63 11.05
C LEU A 67 -12.39 9.05 10.78
N GLN A 68 -12.40 9.53 9.53
CA GLN A 68 -12.00 10.90 9.21
C GLN A 68 -12.94 11.93 9.83
N ILE A 69 -14.25 11.65 9.86
CA ILE A 69 -15.26 12.46 10.53
C ILE A 69 -14.96 12.56 12.02
N VAL A 70 -14.77 11.41 12.69
CA VAL A 70 -14.47 11.35 14.13
C VAL A 70 -13.14 12.04 14.48
N ARG A 71 -12.17 12.02 13.57
CA ARG A 71 -10.87 12.70 13.73
C ARG A 71 -10.92 14.19 13.38
N GLY A 72 -12.07 14.71 12.94
CA GLY A 72 -12.23 16.11 12.56
C GLY A 72 -11.49 16.52 11.29
N ILE A 73 -11.06 15.54 10.47
CA ILE A 73 -10.49 15.78 9.14
C ILE A 73 -11.60 16.17 8.18
N GLU A 74 -12.68 15.37 8.19
CA GLU A 74 -13.93 15.68 7.52
C GLU A 74 -14.86 16.35 8.54
N LYS A 75 -15.30 17.58 8.25
CA LYS A 75 -16.17 18.33 9.16
C LYS A 75 -17.63 18.02 8.84
N ALA A 76 -18.41 17.77 9.89
CA ALA A 76 -19.85 17.64 9.75
C ALA A 76 -20.47 18.94 9.19
N PRO A 77 -21.58 18.84 8.44
CA PRO A 77 -22.41 19.99 8.08
C PRO A 77 -22.84 20.81 9.31
N SER A 78 -23.12 22.10 9.14
CA SER A 78 -23.38 23.05 10.23
C SER A 78 -24.62 22.72 11.09
N ASP A 79 -25.56 21.98 10.52
CA ASP A 79 -26.82 21.54 11.12
C ASP A 79 -26.73 20.18 11.81
N MET A 80 -25.58 19.50 11.76
CA MET A 80 -25.42 18.13 12.21
C MET A 80 -24.25 17.97 13.18
N SER A 81 -24.45 17.15 14.23
CA SER A 81 -23.35 16.80 15.12
C SER A 81 -22.34 15.87 14.42
N MET A 82 -21.09 15.89 14.87
CA MET A 82 -20.06 14.96 14.38
C MET A 82 -20.50 13.50 14.56
N GLN A 83 -21.11 13.18 15.70
CA GLN A 83 -21.56 11.83 16.05
C GLN A 83 -22.67 11.36 15.11
N GLU A 84 -23.64 12.22 14.83
CA GLU A 84 -24.72 11.93 13.90
C GLU A 84 -24.19 11.73 12.48
N TYR A 85 -23.29 12.59 12.03
CA TYR A 85 -22.69 12.47 10.69
C TYR A 85 -21.89 11.16 10.53
N ALA A 86 -21.09 10.81 11.53
CA ALA A 86 -20.36 9.54 11.54
C ALA A 86 -21.30 8.33 11.64
N PHE A 87 -22.42 8.46 12.37
CA PHE A 87 -23.41 7.40 12.49
C PHE A 87 -24.14 7.16 11.16
N LEU A 88 -24.58 8.23 10.48
CA LEU A 88 -25.24 8.14 9.18
C LEU A 88 -24.34 7.47 8.14
N ARG A 89 -23.06 7.89 8.07
CA ARG A 89 -22.07 7.25 7.19
C ARG A 89 -21.88 5.76 7.50
N ASN A 90 -21.91 5.39 8.78
CA ASN A 90 -21.86 3.99 9.19
C ASN A 90 -23.14 3.23 8.80
N THR A 91 -24.31 3.86 8.84
CA THR A 91 -25.57 3.19 8.49
C THR A 91 -25.77 2.97 6.99
N ASP A 92 -25.10 3.74 6.14
CA ASP A 92 -25.19 3.61 4.68
C ASP A 92 -24.82 2.20 4.18
N SER A 93 -23.84 1.55 4.83
CA SER A 93 -23.39 0.20 4.46
C SER A 93 -23.95 -0.90 5.35
N ASN A 94 -24.51 -0.54 6.53
CA ASN A 94 -24.92 -1.53 7.53
C ASN A 94 -26.07 -1.00 8.39
N PRO A 95 -27.25 -1.62 8.40
CA PRO A 95 -28.40 -1.17 9.19
C PRO A 95 -28.22 -1.30 10.71
N PHE A 96 -27.24 -2.10 11.17
CA PHE A 96 -27.00 -2.35 12.60
C PHE A 96 -25.52 -2.14 12.99
N PRO A 97 -24.98 -0.90 12.84
CA PRO A 97 -23.56 -0.66 13.06
C PRO A 97 -23.15 -0.84 14.53
N SER A 98 -24.05 -0.55 15.48
CA SER A 98 -23.79 -0.74 16.92
C SER A 98 -23.64 -2.22 17.31
N MET A 99 -24.50 -3.09 16.77
CA MET A 99 -24.40 -4.53 17.03
C MET A 99 -23.17 -5.11 16.36
N MET A 100 -22.98 -4.82 15.07
CA MET A 100 -21.83 -5.33 14.32
C MET A 100 -20.50 -4.81 14.88
N GLY A 101 -20.42 -3.56 15.33
CA GLY A 101 -19.21 -3.04 15.98
C GLY A 101 -18.83 -3.75 17.28
N ARG A 102 -19.75 -4.48 17.92
CA ARG A 102 -19.48 -5.27 19.14
C ARG A 102 -19.23 -6.75 18.87
N VAL A 103 -19.91 -7.33 17.88
CA VAL A 103 -19.88 -8.78 17.62
C VAL A 103 -19.00 -9.18 16.43
N CYS A 104 -18.63 -8.24 15.57
CA CYS A 104 -17.80 -8.53 14.41
C CYS A 104 -16.45 -9.10 14.86
N PRO A 105 -16.05 -10.28 14.37
CA PRO A 105 -14.77 -10.90 14.69
C PRO A 105 -13.67 -10.28 13.81
N ALA A 106 -13.49 -8.96 13.92
CA ALA A 106 -12.41 -8.28 13.21
C ALA A 106 -11.06 -8.90 13.65
N PRO A 107 -10.15 -9.20 12.70
CA PRO A 107 -8.86 -9.83 12.99
C PRO A 107 -7.89 -8.90 13.73
#